data_AF-A0AAJ0DIE3-F1
#
_entry.id   AF-A0AAJ0DIE3-F1
#
_cell.length_a   1.000
_cell.length_b   1.000
_cell.length_c   1.000
_cell.angle_alpha   90.00
_cell.angle_beta   90.00
_cell.angle_gamma   90.00
#
_symmetry.space_group_name_H-M   'P 1'
#
loop_
_entity.id
_entity.type
_entity.pdbx_description
1 polymer ?
#
loop_
_entity_poly.entity_id
_entity_poly.type
_entity_poly.pdbx_seq_one_letter_code
_entity_poly.pdbx_strand_id
1 'polypeptide(L)'
;MASPDWHHLCHGASQTRQKAGYFTDLTEAASMEFVRQNTSIPVPKVYCAFRRKSGRTYIVMQRSKSHKPAIGWQKRSEDSKLRILTQLKAMIDEMRSLKSPYRDAVTSACGGSLFDDRLPGLSLRYPVNTSSRFGPFEDIRAFHRWLRRPATDINESNFHEINELIAAHENMEWSTPVFTHGDLSSLNILVKDDRVVGIVDWEMAGWFPSYWGFTTASQVNFRNLMWAEYVDKFLEPKPKEWKTGQIRMKYFGDL
;
A
#
# COMPACT_ATOMS: atom_id res chain seq x y z
N MET A 1 11.33 -1.19 28.09
CA MET A 1 11.25 0.07 27.31
C MET A 1 9.85 0.61 27.46
N ALA A 2 9.72 1.81 28.00
CA ALA A 2 8.42 2.39 28.38
C ALA A 2 7.56 2.69 27.14
N SER A 3 6.27 2.32 27.21
CA SER A 3 5.26 2.69 26.22
C SER A 3 4.99 4.20 26.31
N PRO A 4 4.97 4.95 25.20
CA PRO A 4 4.66 6.37 25.25
C PRO A 4 3.21 6.58 25.70
N ASP A 5 3.02 7.43 26.70
CA ASP A 5 1.71 7.83 27.21
C ASP A 5 1.06 8.82 26.22
N TRP A 6 0.03 8.38 25.48
CA TRP A 6 -0.60 9.12 24.37
C TRP A 6 -1.76 10.05 24.83
N HIS A 7 -1.78 10.42 26.11
CA HIS A 7 -2.83 11.29 26.64
C HIS A 7 -2.53 12.77 26.40
N HIS A 8 -3.32 13.35 25.50
CA HIS A 8 -3.52 14.77 25.23
C HIS A 8 -2.45 15.45 24.37
N LEU A 9 -2.90 15.93 23.20
CA LEU A 9 -2.75 17.31 22.70
C LEU A 9 -3.33 17.37 21.28
N CYS A 10 -4.50 18.01 21.11
CA CYS A 10 -5.03 18.37 19.79
C CYS A 10 -5.18 19.89 19.75
N HIS A 11 -4.16 20.58 19.23
CA HIS A 11 -4.22 22.02 18.95
C HIS A 11 -4.89 22.28 17.59
N GLY A 12 -5.86 23.19 17.55
CA GLY A 12 -6.25 24.01 16.39
C GLY A 12 -6.78 23.29 15.14
N ALA A 13 -8.11 23.22 15.00
CA ALA A 13 -8.82 22.59 13.87
C ALA A 13 -8.41 23.09 12.46
N SER A 14 -7.77 24.26 12.33
CA SER A 14 -7.33 24.82 11.04
C SER A 14 -6.05 24.18 10.48
N GLN A 15 -5.24 23.53 11.32
CA GLN A 15 -3.97 22.90 10.92
C GLN A 15 -4.00 21.37 11.01
N THR A 16 -5.08 20.78 11.52
CA THR A 16 -5.20 19.34 11.78
C THR A 16 -6.20 18.66 10.84
N ARG A 17 -5.90 17.43 10.42
CA ARG A 17 -6.81 16.50 9.77
C ARG A 17 -7.02 15.31 10.70
N GLN A 18 -8.27 14.86 10.82
CA GLN A 18 -8.64 13.69 11.60
C GLN A 18 -9.17 12.59 10.67
N LYS A 19 -8.59 11.38 10.73
CA LYS A 19 -9.15 10.16 10.16
C LYS A 19 -9.70 9.32 11.33
N ALA A 20 -10.94 8.86 11.22
CA ALA A 20 -11.56 8.08 12.31
C ALA A 20 -12.61 7.10 11.80
N GLY A 21 -12.49 5.84 12.21
CA GLY A 21 -13.37 4.76 11.77
C GLY A 21 -13.17 3.49 12.57
N TYR A 22 -14.10 2.54 12.40
CA TYR A 22 -13.99 1.19 12.98
C TYR A 22 -13.04 0.30 12.18
N PHE A 23 -12.82 0.61 10.91
CA PHE A 23 -11.89 -0.08 10.02
C PHE A 23 -10.54 0.64 9.87
N THR A 24 -10.39 1.81 10.50
CA THR A 24 -9.10 2.50 10.56
C THR A 24 -8.21 1.81 11.59
N ASP A 25 -6.94 1.60 11.26
CA ASP A 25 -5.98 0.98 12.16
C ASP A 25 -4.79 1.89 12.46
N LEU A 26 -4.21 1.68 13.65
CA LEU A 26 -3.03 2.41 14.09
C LEU A 26 -1.79 2.12 13.22
N THR A 27 -1.80 1.04 12.43
CA THR A 27 -0.72 0.75 11.48
C THR A 27 -0.52 1.85 10.44
N GLU A 28 -1.56 2.59 10.04
CA GLU A 28 -1.39 3.74 9.13
C GLU A 28 -0.50 4.83 9.77
N ALA A 29 -0.76 5.14 11.05
CA ALA A 29 0.03 6.11 11.80
C ALA A 29 1.47 5.62 12.01
N ALA A 30 1.64 4.33 12.32
CA ALA A 30 2.96 3.71 12.47
C ALA A 30 3.76 3.73 11.16
N SER A 31 3.12 3.48 10.02
CA SER A 31 3.74 3.54 8.70
C SER A 31 4.21 4.96 8.35
N MET A 32 3.37 5.98 8.59
CA MET A 32 3.79 7.38 8.39
C MET A 32 4.97 7.75 9.28
N GLU A 33 4.94 7.33 10.55
CA GLU A 33 6.02 7.60 11.49
C GLU A 33 7.33 6.93 11.06
N PHE A 34 7.27 5.66 10.65
CA PHE A 34 8.41 4.91 10.14
C PHE A 34 9.02 5.60 8.91
N VAL A 35 8.20 5.98 7.92
CA VAL A 35 8.68 6.66 6.71
C VAL A 35 9.35 7.99 7.05
N ARG A 36 8.71 8.78 7.92
CA ARG A 36 9.23 10.10 8.34
C ARG A 36 10.57 10.00 9.06
N GLN A 37 10.81 8.92 9.80
CA GLN A 37 12.07 8.73 10.53
C GLN A 37 13.20 8.20 9.65
N ASN A 38 12.88 7.50 8.56
CA ASN A 38 13.87 6.74 7.78
C ASN A 38 14.06 7.26 6.36
N THR A 39 13.27 8.25 5.91
CA THR A 39 13.35 8.82 4.56
C THR A 39 13.11 10.33 4.56
N SER A 40 13.42 10.96 3.43
CA SER A 40 13.09 12.36 3.12
C SER A 40 11.67 12.55 2.58
N ILE A 41 10.89 11.47 2.44
CA ILE A 41 9.57 11.49 1.83
C ILE A 41 8.63 12.35 2.67
N PRO A 42 7.97 13.36 2.08
CA PRO A 42 7.03 14.18 2.82
C PRO A 42 5.79 13.34 3.16
N VAL A 43 5.54 13.16 4.45
CA VAL A 43 4.32 12.54 4.99
C VAL A 43 3.69 13.46 6.03
N PRO A 44 2.35 13.42 6.22
CA PRO A 44 1.73 14.22 7.26
C PRO A 44 2.30 13.90 8.64
N LYS A 45 2.66 14.94 9.41
CA LYS A 45 3.06 14.75 10.82
C LYS A 45 1.88 14.19 11.61
N VAL A 46 2.04 12.99 12.17
CA VAL A 46 1.07 12.43 13.13
C VAL A 46 1.23 13.17 14.46
N TYR A 47 0.13 13.72 14.99
CA TYR A 47 0.10 14.35 16.30
C TYR A 47 -0.30 13.34 17.38
N CYS A 48 -1.31 12.50 17.10
CA CYS A 48 -1.68 11.40 17.96
C CYS A 48 -2.46 10.33 17.18
N ALA A 49 -2.33 9.08 17.61
CA ALA A 49 -3.13 7.97 17.11
C ALA A 49 -3.56 7.08 18.29
N PHE A 50 -4.87 6.84 18.43
CA PHE A 50 -5.39 6.05 19.55
C PHE A 50 -6.70 5.34 19.18
N ARG A 51 -6.99 4.24 19.87
CA ARG A 51 -8.25 3.51 19.76
C ARG A 51 -9.05 3.67 21.05
N ARG A 52 -10.31 4.11 20.94
CA ARG A 52 -11.21 4.21 22.09
C ARG A 52 -11.72 2.82 22.48
N LYS A 53 -12.21 2.68 23.71
CA LYS A 53 -12.88 1.46 24.20
C LYS A 53 -14.06 1.03 23.31
N SER A 54 -14.69 1.98 22.60
CA SER A 54 -15.74 1.69 21.62
C SER A 54 -15.24 0.92 20.39
N GLY A 55 -13.94 0.69 20.24
CA GLY A 55 -13.33 0.06 19.07
C GLY A 55 -13.00 1.04 17.94
N ARG A 56 -13.42 2.31 18.04
CA ARG A 56 -13.16 3.32 17.01
C ARG A 56 -11.73 3.86 17.13
N THR A 57 -10.99 3.83 16.03
CA THR A 57 -9.64 4.38 15.90
C THR A 57 -9.70 5.83 15.45
N TYR A 58 -8.77 6.64 15.95
CA TYR A 58 -8.56 8.04 15.60
C TYR A 58 -7.09 8.26 15.27
N ILE A 59 -6.83 8.91 14.13
CA ILE A 59 -5.51 9.41 13.75
C ILE A 59 -5.66 10.91 13.49
N VAL A 60 -4.96 11.72 14.29
CA VAL A 60 -4.89 13.17 14.14
C VAL A 60 -3.53 13.51 13.59
N MET A 61 -3.50 14.19 12.46
CA MET A 61 -2.29 14.48 11.70
C MET A 61 -2.32 15.89 11.11
N GLN A 62 -1.19 16.35 10.59
CA GLN A 62 -1.06 17.62 9.89
C GLN A 62 -2.01 17.67 8.68
N ARG A 63 -2.79 18.75 8.57
CA ARG A 63 -3.59 19.03 7.38
C ARG A 63 -2.70 19.65 6.31
N SER A 64 -2.69 19.06 5.13
CA SER A 64 -2.11 19.72 3.96
C SER A 64 -3.11 20.67 3.30
N LYS A 65 -2.63 21.84 2.86
CA LYS A 65 -3.37 22.78 1.99
C LYS A 65 -3.06 22.57 0.50
N SER A 66 -2.35 21.49 0.17
CA SER A 66 -1.98 21.13 -1.21
C SER A 66 -3.13 20.44 -1.94
N HIS A 67 -2.99 20.32 -3.26
CA HIS A 67 -3.96 19.65 -4.11
C HIS A 67 -3.47 18.24 -4.49
N LYS A 68 -4.41 17.37 -4.84
CA LYS A 68 -4.08 16.06 -5.41
C LYS A 68 -3.79 16.24 -6.90
N PRO A 69 -2.71 15.67 -7.46
CA PRO A 69 -2.39 15.83 -8.87
C PRO A 69 -3.50 15.30 -9.78
N ALA A 70 -4.29 14.32 -9.33
CA ALA A 70 -5.52 13.86 -9.99
C ALA A 70 -6.42 15.02 -10.47
N ILE A 71 -6.49 16.10 -9.68
CA ILE A 71 -7.25 17.30 -10.01
C ILE A 71 -6.46 18.09 -11.05
N GLY A 72 -6.88 18.00 -12.31
CA GLY A 72 -6.29 18.74 -13.41
C GLY A 72 -5.07 18.09 -14.05
N TRP A 73 -4.72 16.84 -13.71
CA TRP A 73 -3.57 16.11 -14.29
C TRP A 73 -3.52 16.21 -15.82
N GLN A 74 -4.66 15.98 -16.48
CA GLN A 74 -4.77 16.00 -17.95
C GLN A 74 -4.53 17.38 -18.57
N LYS A 75 -4.69 18.46 -17.79
CA LYS A 75 -4.47 19.84 -18.24
C LYS A 75 -3.03 20.32 -18.03
N ARG A 76 -2.19 19.53 -17.34
CA ARG A 76 -0.78 19.88 -17.08
C ARG A 76 0.05 19.63 -18.34
N SER A 77 1.09 20.44 -18.54
CA SER A 77 2.07 20.19 -19.59
C SER A 77 2.86 18.91 -19.31
N GLU A 78 3.42 18.31 -20.36
CA GLU A 78 4.25 17.12 -20.22
C GLU A 78 5.48 17.35 -19.32
N ASP A 79 6.12 18.52 -19.42
CA ASP A 79 7.22 18.92 -18.53
C ASP A 79 6.81 18.93 -17.05
N SER A 80 5.60 19.42 -16.79
CA SER A 80 5.04 19.53 -15.44
C SER A 80 4.68 18.16 -14.87
N LYS A 81 4.17 17.24 -15.69
CA LYS A 81 3.95 15.84 -15.32
C LYS A 81 5.29 15.14 -15.05
N LEU A 82 6.27 15.30 -15.95
CA LEU A 82 7.60 14.72 -15.83
C LEU A 82 8.30 15.13 -14.54
N ARG A 83 8.26 16.42 -14.16
CA ARG A 83 8.83 16.89 -12.89
C ARG A 83 8.25 16.19 -11.67
N ILE A 84 6.95 15.95 -11.65
CA ILE A 84 6.30 15.21 -10.56
C ILE A 84 6.72 13.74 -10.57
N LEU A 85 6.67 13.08 -11.73
CA LEU A 85 7.00 11.65 -11.85
C LEU A 85 8.46 11.38 -11.46
N THR A 86 9.39 12.25 -11.83
CA THR A 86 10.80 12.16 -11.43
C THR A 86 10.98 12.27 -9.90
N GLN A 87 10.25 13.16 -9.24
CA GLN A 87 10.27 13.25 -7.77
C GLN A 87 9.71 11.98 -7.13
N LEU A 88 8.57 11.47 -7.63
CA LEU A 88 7.99 10.22 -7.13
C LEU A 88 8.96 9.06 -7.28
N LYS A 89 9.64 8.96 -8.42
CA LYS A 89 10.66 7.94 -8.65
C LYS A 89 11.76 8.00 -7.59
N ALA A 90 12.34 9.18 -7.36
CA ALA A 90 13.39 9.36 -6.36
C ALA A 90 12.92 8.99 -4.94
N MET A 91 11.70 9.40 -4.56
CA MET A 91 11.09 9.07 -3.27
C MET A 91 10.87 7.56 -3.10
N ILE A 92 10.44 6.87 -4.16
CA ILE A 92 10.19 5.43 -4.11
C ILE A 92 11.49 4.64 -4.11
N ASP A 93 12.50 5.08 -4.86
CA ASP A 93 13.83 4.48 -4.84
C ASP A 93 14.45 4.61 -3.43
N GLU A 94 14.31 5.77 -2.78
CA GLU A 94 14.68 5.97 -1.37
C GLU A 94 13.93 5.01 -0.44
N MET A 95 12.59 4.95 -0.53
CA MET A 95 11.77 4.05 0.28
C MET A 95 12.16 2.57 0.12
N ARG A 96 12.44 2.14 -1.11
CA ARG A 96 12.82 0.74 -1.43
C ARG A 96 14.24 0.40 -1.00
N SER A 97 15.08 1.41 -0.74
CA SER A 97 16.44 1.20 -0.22
C SER A 97 16.46 0.79 1.27
N LEU A 98 15.37 1.06 2.00
CA LEU A 98 15.22 0.69 3.40
C LEU A 98 15.39 -0.81 3.61
N LYS A 99 16.00 -1.20 4.74
CA LYS A 99 16.20 -2.60 5.12
C LYS A 99 15.20 -3.02 6.18
N SER A 100 14.53 -4.13 5.94
CA SER A 100 13.55 -4.68 6.89
C SER A 100 14.25 -5.11 8.18
N PRO A 101 13.80 -4.65 9.36
CA PRO A 101 14.25 -5.22 10.62
C PRO A 101 13.67 -6.63 10.87
N TYR A 102 12.74 -7.08 10.02
CA TYR A 102 12.02 -8.35 10.15
C TYR A 102 12.53 -9.43 9.18
N ARG A 103 13.76 -9.29 8.66
CA ARG A 103 14.38 -10.22 7.70
C ARG A 103 13.48 -10.42 6.47
N ASP A 104 13.11 -11.66 6.19
CA ASP A 104 12.35 -12.07 5.00
C ASP A 104 10.83 -11.94 5.17
N ALA A 105 10.36 -11.52 6.35
CA ALA A 105 8.94 -11.47 6.66
C ALA A 105 8.16 -10.46 5.83
N VAL A 106 7.00 -10.88 5.32
CA VAL A 106 6.00 -9.99 4.71
C VAL A 106 5.07 -9.50 5.81
N THR A 107 5.20 -8.23 6.17
CA THR A 107 4.64 -7.69 7.42
C THR A 107 4.45 -6.18 7.37
N SER A 108 3.61 -5.62 8.24
CA SER A 108 3.47 -4.16 8.37
C SER A 108 4.75 -3.50 8.90
N ALA A 109 4.78 -2.17 8.90
CA ALA A 109 5.91 -1.38 9.43
C ALA A 109 6.30 -1.76 10.88
N CYS A 110 5.34 -2.23 11.68
CA CYS A 110 5.54 -2.63 13.07
C CYS A 110 5.68 -4.15 13.28
N GLY A 111 5.88 -4.94 12.22
CA GLY A 111 6.08 -6.39 12.35
C GLY A 111 4.77 -7.17 12.59
N GLY A 112 3.61 -6.53 12.36
CA GLY A 112 2.30 -7.14 12.55
C GLY A 112 1.53 -7.39 11.24
N SER A 113 0.22 -7.59 11.37
CA SER A 113 -0.65 -7.82 10.22
C SER A 113 -0.72 -6.61 9.29
N LEU A 114 -0.83 -6.91 8.01
CA LEU A 114 -1.03 -5.99 6.89
C LEU A 114 -2.52 -5.74 6.68
N PHE A 115 -2.84 -4.77 5.82
CA PHE A 115 -4.20 -4.44 5.40
C PHE A 115 -4.22 -4.14 3.91
N ASP A 116 -5.23 -4.65 3.20
CA ASP A 116 -5.51 -4.34 1.80
C ASP A 116 -6.96 -4.75 1.53
N ASP A 117 -7.82 -3.78 1.24
CA ASP A 117 -9.25 -4.01 1.00
C ASP A 117 -9.54 -4.70 -0.34
N ARG A 118 -8.54 -4.79 -1.23
CA ARG A 118 -8.61 -5.52 -2.50
C ARG A 118 -8.33 -7.02 -2.33
N LEU A 119 -7.79 -7.44 -1.19
CA LEU A 119 -7.41 -8.82 -0.94
C LEU A 119 -8.50 -9.57 -0.15
N PRO A 120 -8.67 -10.87 -0.40
CA PRO A 120 -9.78 -11.64 0.13
C PRO A 120 -9.77 -11.72 1.65
N GLY A 121 -10.82 -11.16 2.22
CA GLY A 121 -11.12 -11.15 3.66
C GLY A 121 -12.56 -10.81 4.02
N LEU A 122 -13.37 -10.30 3.06
CA LEU A 122 -14.76 -9.89 3.26
C LEU A 122 -15.77 -10.55 2.29
N SER A 123 -15.31 -11.37 1.34
CA SER A 123 -16.14 -11.93 0.28
C SER A 123 -16.85 -13.23 0.65
N LEU A 124 -18.03 -13.41 0.03
CA LEU A 124 -18.82 -14.64 0.06
C LEU A 124 -18.04 -15.88 -0.39
N ARG A 125 -16.94 -15.73 -1.14
CA ARG A 125 -16.08 -16.85 -1.56
C ARG A 125 -15.30 -17.49 -0.40
N TYR A 126 -15.05 -16.77 0.69
CA TYR A 126 -14.28 -17.29 1.82
C TYR A 126 -15.02 -17.04 3.14
N PRO A 127 -15.47 -18.08 3.86
CA PRO A 127 -16.29 -17.96 5.07
C PRO A 127 -15.50 -17.50 6.31
N VAL A 128 -14.40 -16.78 6.13
CA VAL A 128 -13.55 -16.29 7.23
C VAL A 128 -13.71 -14.78 7.33
N ASN A 129 -14.43 -14.35 8.36
CA ASN A 129 -14.58 -12.94 8.71
C ASN A 129 -13.22 -12.39 9.20
N THR A 130 -12.38 -11.98 8.27
CA THR A 130 -11.12 -11.30 8.56
C THR A 130 -11.28 -9.82 8.21
N SER A 131 -10.77 -8.93 9.04
CA SER A 131 -10.97 -7.48 8.94
C SER A 131 -10.20 -6.83 7.77
N SER A 132 -10.18 -7.43 6.57
CA SER A 132 -9.25 -7.15 5.46
C SER A 132 -7.77 -7.10 5.91
N ARG A 133 -7.47 -7.71 7.06
CA ARG A 133 -6.14 -7.81 7.64
C ARG A 133 -5.60 -9.21 7.47
N PHE A 134 -4.30 -9.31 7.27
CA PHE A 134 -3.65 -10.58 6.96
C PHE A 134 -2.18 -10.60 7.35
N GLY A 135 -1.60 -11.80 7.37
CA GLY A 135 -0.24 -12.00 7.87
C GLY A 135 -0.11 -11.65 9.36
N PRO A 136 1.11 -11.37 9.85
CA PRO A 136 2.35 -11.37 9.09
C PRO A 136 2.69 -12.77 8.53
N PHE A 137 3.56 -12.83 7.53
CA PHE A 137 4.08 -14.09 6.99
C PHE A 137 5.58 -14.19 7.21
N GLU A 138 6.05 -15.42 7.43
CA GLU A 138 7.47 -15.72 7.64
C GLU A 138 8.33 -15.30 6.44
N ASP A 139 7.80 -15.44 5.22
CA ASP A 139 8.49 -15.11 3.98
C ASP A 139 7.50 -14.79 2.82
N ILE A 140 8.07 -14.45 1.66
CA ILE A 140 7.32 -14.19 0.42
C ILE A 140 6.56 -15.44 -0.06
N ARG A 141 7.08 -16.65 0.15
CA ARG A 141 6.42 -17.89 -0.28
C ARG A 141 5.16 -18.16 0.54
N ALA A 142 5.20 -17.95 1.84
CA ALA A 142 4.05 -18.04 2.74
C ALA A 142 2.98 -17.02 2.38
N PHE A 143 3.38 -15.77 2.08
CA PHE A 143 2.46 -14.77 1.54
C PHE A 143 1.83 -15.22 0.22
N HIS A 144 2.62 -15.71 -0.72
CA HIS A 144 2.12 -16.21 -1.99
C HIS A 144 1.16 -17.40 -1.81
N ARG A 145 1.48 -18.37 -0.94
CA ARG A 145 0.59 -19.50 -0.61
C ARG A 145 -0.75 -18.98 -0.07
N TRP A 146 -0.70 -17.96 0.80
CA TRP A 146 -1.90 -17.27 1.30
C TRP A 146 -2.67 -16.49 0.22
N LEU A 147 -2.03 -16.01 -0.86
CA LEU A 147 -2.73 -15.40 -1.99
C LEU A 147 -3.46 -16.43 -2.88
N ARG A 148 -3.12 -17.71 -2.77
CA ARG A 148 -3.64 -18.83 -3.58
C ARG A 148 -4.46 -19.83 -2.75
N ARG A 149 -5.17 -19.36 -1.72
CA ARG A 149 -6.00 -20.25 -0.88
C ARG A 149 -7.06 -20.96 -1.73
N PRO A 150 -7.63 -22.09 -1.26
CA PRO A 150 -8.51 -22.91 -2.08
C PRO A 150 -9.67 -22.09 -2.68
N ALA A 151 -9.72 -21.98 -4.01
CA ALA A 151 -10.84 -21.40 -4.73
C ALA A 151 -11.82 -22.51 -5.12
N THR A 152 -13.11 -22.26 -4.99
CA THR A 152 -14.17 -23.24 -5.29
C THR A 152 -14.32 -23.54 -6.78
N ASP A 153 -13.79 -22.67 -7.64
CA ASP A 153 -14.08 -22.65 -9.09
C ASP A 153 -12.91 -23.22 -9.93
N ILE A 154 -11.98 -23.94 -9.30
CA ILE A 154 -10.82 -24.57 -9.94
C ILE A 154 -11.26 -25.86 -10.65
N ASN A 155 -10.95 -26.00 -11.95
CA ASN A 155 -11.28 -27.17 -12.76
C ASN A 155 -10.28 -27.37 -13.91
N GLU A 156 -10.35 -28.50 -14.63
CA GLU A 156 -9.36 -28.85 -15.67
C GLU A 156 -9.13 -27.75 -16.72
N SER A 157 -10.17 -26.98 -17.07
CA SER A 157 -10.06 -25.92 -18.08
C SER A 157 -9.17 -24.75 -17.65
N ASN A 158 -8.94 -24.55 -16.35
CA ASN A 158 -8.11 -23.47 -15.81
C ASN A 158 -6.78 -23.92 -15.18
N PHE A 159 -6.48 -25.23 -15.20
CA PHE A 159 -5.25 -25.77 -14.62
C PHE A 159 -3.98 -25.18 -15.21
N HIS A 160 -3.96 -24.86 -16.52
CA HIS A 160 -2.77 -24.29 -17.14
C HIS A 160 -2.39 -22.94 -16.52
N GLU A 161 -3.31 -21.97 -16.47
CA GLU A 161 -3.06 -20.65 -15.88
C GLU A 161 -2.75 -20.74 -14.38
N ILE A 162 -3.44 -21.63 -13.64
CA ILE A 162 -3.18 -21.83 -12.20
C ILE A 162 -1.79 -22.43 -11.97
N ASN A 163 -1.38 -23.39 -12.79
CA ASN A 163 -0.03 -23.97 -12.71
C ASN A 163 1.05 -22.94 -13.09
N GLU A 164 0.79 -22.05 -14.06
CA GLU A 164 1.68 -20.92 -14.35
C GLU A 164 1.84 -20.00 -13.12
N LEU A 165 0.73 -19.67 -12.45
CA LEU A 165 0.74 -18.86 -11.22
C LEU A 165 1.51 -19.54 -10.07
N ILE A 166 1.28 -20.85 -9.85
CA ILE A 166 1.99 -21.62 -8.82
C ILE A 166 3.48 -21.66 -9.14
N ALA A 167 3.86 -21.96 -10.38
CA ALA A 167 5.25 -22.01 -10.82
C ALA A 167 5.93 -20.64 -10.67
N ALA A 168 5.26 -19.54 -11.01
CA ALA A 168 5.79 -18.20 -10.81
C ALA A 168 6.05 -17.91 -9.32
N HIS A 169 5.13 -18.30 -8.43
CA HIS A 169 5.31 -18.07 -7.00
C HIS A 169 6.36 -18.98 -6.34
N GLU A 170 6.50 -20.23 -6.78
CA GLU A 170 7.37 -21.23 -6.14
C GLU A 170 8.76 -21.34 -6.78
N ASN A 171 8.90 -21.11 -8.09
CA ASN A 171 10.16 -21.38 -8.79
C ASN A 171 11.02 -20.13 -8.99
N MET A 172 10.48 -18.93 -8.71
CA MET A 172 11.25 -17.69 -8.75
C MET A 172 12.09 -17.52 -7.48
N GLU A 173 13.30 -17.01 -7.64
CA GLU A 173 14.09 -16.49 -6.52
C GLU A 173 13.53 -15.13 -6.11
N TRP A 174 13.14 -15.02 -4.84
CA TRP A 174 12.59 -13.79 -4.28
C TRP A 174 13.64 -13.09 -3.43
N SER A 175 13.86 -11.80 -3.70
CA SER A 175 14.67 -10.94 -2.83
C SER A 175 13.98 -10.72 -1.48
N THR A 176 14.72 -10.24 -0.48
CA THR A 176 14.15 -9.75 0.77
C THR A 176 13.03 -8.73 0.51
N PRO A 177 11.93 -8.74 1.29
CA PRO A 177 10.87 -7.74 1.15
C PRO A 177 11.36 -6.30 1.22
N VAL A 178 10.71 -5.42 0.48
CA VAL A 178 10.99 -3.98 0.44
C VAL A 178 9.80 -3.19 0.99
N PHE A 179 10.08 -2.05 1.62
CA PHE A 179 9.01 -1.20 2.12
C PHE A 179 8.22 -0.60 0.96
N THR A 180 6.91 -0.78 1.00
CA THR A 180 5.98 -0.48 -0.09
C THR A 180 4.76 0.23 0.49
N HIS A 181 4.30 1.30 -0.16
CA HIS A 181 3.13 2.07 0.25
C HIS A 181 1.80 1.29 0.10
N GLY A 182 1.69 0.41 -0.90
CA GLY A 182 0.52 -0.44 -1.14
C GLY A 182 -0.60 0.22 -1.97
N ASP A 183 -0.78 1.54 -1.87
CA ASP A 183 -1.77 2.30 -2.67
C ASP A 183 -1.21 3.60 -3.30
N LEU A 184 -0.22 3.49 -4.20
CA LEU A 184 0.36 4.66 -4.89
C LEU A 184 -0.51 5.15 -6.05
N SER A 185 -1.68 5.69 -5.71
CA SER A 185 -2.60 6.33 -6.65
C SER A 185 -2.36 7.84 -6.77
N SER A 186 -2.82 8.45 -7.86
CA SER A 186 -2.79 9.92 -8.03
C SER A 186 -3.62 10.67 -6.96
N LEU A 187 -4.51 9.95 -6.26
CA LEU A 187 -5.36 10.48 -5.20
C LEU A 187 -4.64 10.55 -3.84
N ASN A 188 -3.50 9.87 -3.72
CA ASN A 188 -2.71 9.75 -2.49
C ASN A 188 -1.41 10.56 -2.55
N ILE A 189 -1.17 11.22 -3.68
CA ILE A 189 -0.07 12.16 -3.86
C ILE A 189 -0.59 13.58 -3.65
N LEU A 190 0.21 14.42 -3.02
CA LEU A 190 -0.08 15.80 -2.74
C LEU A 190 0.96 16.69 -3.41
N VAL A 191 0.51 17.64 -4.21
CA VAL A 191 1.37 18.54 -4.98
C VAL A 191 1.06 20.01 -4.68
N LYS A 192 2.11 20.82 -4.70
CA LYS A 192 2.04 22.27 -4.80
C LYS A 192 2.82 22.67 -6.03
N ASP A 193 2.12 23.20 -7.03
CA ASP A 193 2.65 23.45 -8.37
C ASP A 193 3.18 22.14 -8.99
N ASP A 194 4.50 22.04 -9.19
CA ASP A 194 5.17 20.86 -9.73
C ASP A 194 5.95 20.09 -8.66
N ARG A 195 5.82 20.45 -7.39
CA ARG A 195 6.54 19.83 -6.27
C ARG A 195 5.64 18.84 -5.52
N VAL A 196 6.14 17.63 -5.29
CA VAL A 196 5.51 16.67 -4.38
C VAL A 196 5.76 17.14 -2.95
N VAL A 197 4.67 17.42 -2.22
CA VAL A 197 4.68 17.95 -0.85
C VAL A 197 4.02 17.01 0.15
N GLY A 198 3.58 15.83 -0.30
CA GLY A 198 3.05 14.80 0.58
C GLY A 198 2.69 13.51 -0.15
N ILE A 199 2.88 12.38 0.53
CA ILE A 199 2.25 11.10 0.21
C ILE A 199 1.40 10.70 1.43
N VAL A 200 0.16 10.30 1.19
CA VAL A 200 -0.85 10.02 2.23
C VAL A 200 -1.50 8.66 2.01
N ASP A 201 -2.30 8.21 2.99
CA ASP A 201 -3.02 6.92 2.94
C ASP A 201 -2.10 5.69 3.03
N TRP A 202 -1.29 5.67 4.08
CA TRP A 202 -0.28 4.64 4.35
C TRP A 202 -0.85 3.38 5.03
N GLU A 203 -2.16 3.15 4.98
CA GLU A 203 -2.81 2.05 5.70
C GLU A 203 -2.47 0.68 5.12
N MET A 204 -2.18 0.63 3.81
CA MET A 204 -1.74 -0.57 3.09
C MET A 204 -0.22 -0.75 3.07
N ALA A 205 0.53 0.09 3.78
CA ALA A 205 1.98 0.09 3.72
C ALA A 205 2.61 -1.03 4.55
N GLY A 206 3.71 -1.57 4.06
CA GLY A 206 4.45 -2.62 4.73
C GLY A 206 5.62 -3.15 3.92
N TRP A 207 6.24 -4.21 4.43
CA TRP A 207 7.29 -4.99 3.78
C TRP A 207 6.65 -6.04 2.89
N PHE A 208 6.86 -5.91 1.58
CA PHE A 208 6.24 -6.75 0.56
C PHE A 208 7.26 -7.23 -0.47
N PRO A 209 6.93 -8.23 -1.31
CA PRO A 209 7.70 -8.54 -2.51
C PRO A 209 7.95 -7.29 -3.37
N SER A 210 9.11 -7.19 -4.01
CA SER A 210 9.53 -5.99 -4.75
C SER A 210 8.58 -5.59 -5.89
N TYR A 211 7.84 -6.55 -6.44
CA TYR A 211 6.85 -6.30 -7.48
C TYR A 211 5.55 -5.68 -6.96
N TRP A 212 5.26 -5.82 -5.66
CA TRP A 212 3.94 -5.52 -5.09
C TRP A 212 3.51 -4.09 -5.37
N GLY A 213 4.40 -3.12 -5.16
CA GLY A 213 4.10 -1.71 -5.42
C GLY A 213 3.70 -1.41 -6.87
N PHE A 214 4.33 -2.08 -7.85
CA PHE A 214 3.97 -1.92 -9.26
C PHE A 214 2.62 -2.56 -9.56
N THR A 215 2.40 -3.80 -9.12
CA THR A 215 1.15 -4.51 -9.42
C THR A 215 -0.06 -3.91 -8.73
N THR A 216 0.09 -3.38 -7.51
CA THR A 216 -0.98 -2.67 -6.82
C THR A 216 -1.28 -1.30 -7.43
N ALA A 217 -0.26 -0.56 -7.87
CA ALA A 217 -0.46 0.75 -8.51
C ALA A 217 -1.09 0.63 -9.91
N SER A 218 -0.81 -0.46 -10.62
CA SER A 218 -1.41 -0.80 -11.92
C SER A 218 -2.89 -1.22 -11.81
N GLN A 219 -3.37 -1.60 -10.63
CA GLN A 219 -4.80 -1.87 -10.36
C GLN A 219 -5.57 -0.57 -10.14
N VAL A 220 -5.67 0.24 -11.19
CA VAL A 220 -6.37 1.52 -11.14
C VAL A 220 -7.87 1.35 -10.98
N ASN A 221 -8.47 2.12 -10.08
CA ASN A 221 -9.94 2.19 -9.97
C ASN A 221 -10.54 3.11 -11.07
N PHE A 222 -11.85 3.03 -11.26
CA PHE A 222 -12.58 3.79 -12.29
C PHE A 222 -12.41 5.32 -12.20
N ARG A 223 -12.05 5.86 -11.03
CA ARG A 223 -11.79 7.29 -10.83
C ARG A 223 -10.37 7.71 -11.18
N ASN A 224 -9.49 6.75 -11.47
CA ASN A 224 -8.06 6.97 -11.65
C ASN A 224 -7.47 6.19 -12.85
N LEU A 225 -8.28 5.85 -13.86
CA LEU A 225 -7.87 5.01 -15.00
C LEU A 225 -6.62 5.53 -15.71
N MET A 226 -6.51 6.85 -15.88
CA MET A 226 -5.37 7.50 -16.54
C MET A 226 -4.04 7.25 -15.84
N TRP A 227 -4.05 6.92 -14.55
CA TRP A 227 -2.81 6.74 -13.79
C TRP A 227 -2.00 5.54 -14.25
N ALA A 228 -2.66 4.52 -14.81
CA ALA A 228 -2.01 3.33 -15.34
C ALA A 228 -0.95 3.66 -16.41
N GLU A 229 -1.16 4.72 -17.17
CA GLU A 229 -0.23 5.22 -18.21
C GLU A 229 1.09 5.75 -17.62
N TYR A 230 1.12 6.04 -16.31
CA TYR A 230 2.24 6.70 -15.66
C TYR A 230 2.96 5.83 -14.63
N VAL A 231 2.38 4.69 -14.22
CA VAL A 231 2.94 3.80 -13.19
C VAL A 231 4.37 3.38 -13.56
N ASP A 232 4.61 3.04 -14.83
CA ASP A 232 5.92 2.63 -15.35
C ASP A 232 6.98 3.74 -15.38
N LYS A 233 6.57 5.01 -15.20
CA LYS A 233 7.48 6.17 -15.19
C LYS A 233 8.14 6.40 -13.84
N PHE A 234 7.56 5.87 -12.76
CA PHE A 234 8.07 6.07 -11.41
C PHE A 234 8.22 4.79 -10.59
N LEU A 235 7.63 3.67 -11.02
CA LEU A 235 7.86 2.34 -10.50
C LEU A 235 8.53 1.48 -11.57
N GLU A 236 9.52 0.69 -11.16
CA GLU A 236 10.13 -0.30 -12.05
C GLU A 236 9.05 -1.26 -12.61
N PRO A 237 8.92 -1.40 -13.94
CA PRO A 237 7.93 -2.28 -14.54
C PRO A 237 8.17 -3.74 -14.22
N LYS A 238 7.11 -4.46 -13.84
CA LYS A 238 7.13 -5.90 -13.53
C LYS A 238 6.07 -6.64 -14.35
N PRO A 239 6.24 -6.75 -15.68
CA PRO A 239 5.18 -7.27 -16.57
C PRO A 239 4.86 -8.75 -16.33
N LYS A 240 5.85 -9.56 -15.94
CA LYS A 240 5.63 -10.98 -15.61
C LYS A 240 4.77 -11.12 -14.36
N GLU A 241 5.16 -10.44 -13.28
CA GLU A 241 4.45 -10.43 -12.01
C GLU A 241 3.09 -9.75 -12.13
N TRP A 242 2.93 -8.78 -13.03
CA TRP A 242 1.64 -8.20 -13.37
C TRP A 242 0.70 -9.22 -14.01
N LYS A 243 1.16 -9.96 -15.03
CA LYS A 243 0.38 -11.06 -15.65
C LYS A 243 0.00 -12.12 -14.59
N THR A 244 0.97 -12.55 -13.78
CA THR A 244 0.74 -13.49 -12.66
C THR A 244 -0.28 -12.93 -11.68
N GLY A 245 -0.20 -11.65 -11.35
CA GLY A 245 -1.16 -10.94 -10.52
C GLY A 245 -2.57 -10.97 -11.11
N GLN A 246 -2.74 -10.73 -12.41
CA GLN A 246 -4.03 -10.80 -13.10
C GLN A 246 -4.65 -12.20 -13.04
N ILE A 247 -3.86 -13.26 -13.25
CA ILE A 247 -4.31 -14.64 -13.07
C ILE A 247 -4.76 -14.87 -11.63
N ARG A 248 -3.98 -14.39 -10.65
CA ARG A 248 -4.36 -14.45 -9.23
C ARG A 248 -5.68 -13.72 -8.96
N MET A 249 -5.93 -12.54 -9.54
CA MET A 249 -7.20 -11.84 -9.33
C MET A 249 -8.38 -12.59 -9.96
N LYS A 250 -8.19 -13.14 -11.16
CA LYS A 250 -9.21 -13.89 -11.90
C LYS A 250 -9.72 -15.11 -11.12
N TYR A 251 -8.82 -15.84 -10.46
CA TYR A 251 -9.17 -17.11 -9.80
C TYR A 251 -9.26 -17.04 -8.28
N PHE A 252 -8.53 -16.12 -7.66
CA PHE A 252 -8.41 -16.03 -6.19
C PHE A 252 -8.79 -14.65 -5.65
N GLY A 253 -9.31 -13.74 -6.50
CA GLY A 253 -9.81 -12.43 -6.10
C GLY A 253 -11.31 -12.40 -5.78
N ASP A 254 -11.75 -11.29 -5.21
CA ASP A 254 -13.14 -11.06 -4.79
C ASP A 254 -13.99 -10.28 -5.82
N LEU A 255 -13.43 -10.04 -7.02
CA LEU A 255 -14.10 -9.32 -8.11
C LEU A 255 -14.81 -10.27 -9.08
#